data_AF-A0A836WFA1-F1
#
_entry.id   AF-A0A836WFA1-F1
#
_cell.length_a   1.000
_cell.length_b   1.000
_cell.length_c   1.000
_cell.angle_alpha   90.00
_cell.angle_beta   90.00
_cell.angle_gamma   90.00
#
_symmetry.space_group_name_H-M   'P 1'
#
loop_
_entity.id
_entity.type
_entity.pdbx_description
1 polymer ?
#
loop_
_entity_poly.entity_id
_entity_poly.type
_entity_poly.pdbx_seq_one_letter_code
_entity_poly.pdbx_strand_id
1 'polypeptide(L)' 'MQFLATQAANRHGIDHRLFHALIKHESAWDPDALSPKGARGLTQIMPRTGETEFHAKVLRAKLLRGMWFGTRAFI' A
#
# COMPACT_ATOMS: atom_id res chain seq x y z
N MET A 1 -13.80 5.29 -5.68
CA MET A 1 -12.50 4.56 -5.69
C MET A 1 -11.89 4.40 -7.08
N GLN A 2 -12.67 4.04 -8.10
CA GLN A 2 -12.14 3.85 -9.46
C GLN A 2 -11.43 5.10 -10.04
N PHE A 3 -11.87 6.32 -9.71
CA PHE A 3 -11.19 7.55 -10.13
C PHE A 3 -9.74 7.65 -9.62
N LEU A 4 -9.50 7.39 -8.33
CA LEU A 4 -8.15 7.40 -7.76
C LEU A 4 -7.28 6.28 -8.33
N ALA A 5 -7.88 5.11 -8.59
CA ALA A 5 -7.19 4.01 -9.24
C ALA A 5 -6.78 4.36 -10.70
N THR A 6 -7.65 5.03 -11.45
CA THR A 6 -7.32 5.54 -12.80
C THR A 6 -6.21 6.58 -12.76
N GLN A 7 -6.25 7.51 -11.80
CA GLN A 7 -5.18 8.51 -11.61
C GLN A 7 -3.84 7.84 -11.28
N ALA A 8 -3.85 6.82 -10.41
CA ALA A 8 -2.66 6.04 -10.08
C ALA A 8 -2.14 5.27 -11.33
N ALA A 9 -3.03 4.62 -12.09
CA ALA A 9 -2.66 3.92 -13.31
C ALA A 9 -2.00 4.88 -14.32
N ASN A 10 -2.61 6.04 -14.56
CA ASN A 10 -2.07 7.07 -15.45
C ASN A 10 -0.68 7.57 -14.99
N ARG A 11 -0.51 7.83 -13.69
CA ARG A 11 0.78 8.26 -13.12
C ARG A 11 1.90 7.26 -13.37
N HIS A 12 1.57 5.98 -13.46
CA HIS A 12 2.53 4.89 -13.63
C HIS A 12 2.56 4.33 -15.07
N GLY A 13 1.82 4.94 -16.01
CA GLY A 13 1.76 4.46 -17.40
C GLY A 13 1.11 3.08 -17.55
N ILE A 14 0.25 2.69 -16.60
CA ILE A 14 -0.46 1.41 -16.59
C ILE A 14 -1.82 1.62 -17.27
N ASP A 15 -2.24 0.67 -18.10
CA ASP A 15 -3.61 0.66 -18.62
C ASP A 15 -4.63 0.59 -17.48
N HIS A 16 -5.53 1.57 -17.42
CA HIS A 16 -6.46 1.70 -16.31
C HIS A 16 -7.48 0.55 -16.24
N ARG A 17 -7.82 -0.10 -17.37
CA ARG A 17 -8.74 -1.25 -17.40
C ARG A 17 -8.05 -2.47 -16.79
N LEU A 18 -6.79 -2.69 -17.14
CA LEU A 18 -5.97 -3.75 -16.54
C LEU A 18 -5.84 -3.54 -15.03
N PHE A 19 -5.54 -2.31 -14.59
CA PHE A 19 -5.40 -2.01 -13.16
C PHE A 19 -6.71 -2.20 -12.39
N HIS A 20 -7.86 -1.80 -12.97
CA HIS A 20 -9.17 -2.04 -12.39
C HIS A 20 -9.52 -3.53 -12.31
N ALA A 21 -9.18 -4.30 -13.35
CA ALA A 21 -9.40 -5.74 -13.37
C ALA A 21 -8.58 -6.44 -12.28
N LEU A 22 -7.33 -6.01 -12.09
CA LEU A 22 -6.46 -6.51 -11.03
C LEU A 22 -7.05 -6.22 -9.64
N ILE A 23 -7.41 -4.97 -9.33
CA ILE A 23 -8.03 -4.63 -8.04
C ILE A 23 -9.31 -5.45 -7.80
N LYS A 24 -10.14 -5.61 -8.83
CA LYS A 24 -11.35 -6.42 -8.74
C LYS A 24 -11.05 -7.89 -8.44
N HIS A 25 -10.01 -8.44 -9.05
CA HIS A 25 -9.61 -9.84 -8.84
C HIS A 25 -9.03 -10.07 -7.45
N GLU A 26 -8.21 -9.14 -6.96
CA GLU A 26 -7.47 -9.30 -5.70
C GLU A 26 -8.34 -9.04 -4.46
N SER A 27 -9.23 -8.04 -4.50
CA SER A 27 -10.01 -7.67 -3.31
C SER A 27 -11.48 -7.35 -3.58
N ALA A 28 -11.95 -7.50 -4.81
CA ALA A 28 -13.30 -7.05 -5.20
C ALA A 28 -13.60 -5.58 -4.83
N TRP A 29 -12.57 -4.72 -4.84
CA TRP A 29 -12.63 -3.31 -4.39
C TRP A 29 -12.83 -3.08 -2.89
N ASP A 30 -12.58 -4.10 -2.07
CA ASP A 30 -12.53 -3.94 -0.62
C ASP A 30 -11.16 -3.36 -0.18
N PRO A 31 -11.11 -2.15 0.39
CA PRO A 31 -9.88 -1.53 0.87
C PRO A 31 -9.35 -2.16 2.17
N ASP A 32 -10.19 -2.90 2.91
CA ASP A 32 -9.86 -3.52 4.19
C ASP A 32 -9.60 -5.04 4.06
N ALA A 33 -9.63 -5.56 2.83
CA ALA A 33 -9.41 -6.97 2.54
C ALA A 33 -8.10 -7.49 3.15
N LEU A 34 -8.20 -8.55 3.96
CA LEU A 34 -7.08 -9.23 4.61
C LEU A 34 -7.09 -10.72 4.22
N SER A 35 -6.05 -11.18 3.54
CA SER A 35 -5.92 -12.61 3.25
C SER A 35 -5.45 -13.40 4.48
N PRO A 36 -5.72 -14.72 4.53
CA PRO A 36 -5.22 -15.60 5.60
C PRO A 36 -3.68 -15.63 5.71
N LYS A 37 -2.98 -15.26 4.63
CA LYS A 37 -1.52 -15.20 4.57
C LYS A 37 -0.96 -13.81 4.92
N GLY A 38 -1.82 -12.83 5.19
CA GLY A 38 -1.44 -11.49 5.66
C GLY A 38 -1.32 -10.42 4.56
N ALA A 39 -1.65 -10.72 3.31
CA ALA A 39 -1.80 -9.69 2.26
C ALA A 39 -2.96 -8.74 2.61
N ARG A 40 -2.80 -7.45 2.29
CA ARG A 40 -3.75 -6.39 2.69
C ARG A 40 -4.12 -5.44 1.55
N GLY A 41 -5.36 -4.96 1.58
CA GLY A 41 -5.87 -3.85 0.78
C GLY A 41 -6.18 -4.21 -0.68
N LEU A 42 -6.39 -3.16 -1.48
CA LEU A 42 -6.94 -3.24 -2.84
C LEU A 42 -6.15 -4.10 -3.84
N THR A 43 -4.84 -4.24 -3.64
CA THR A 43 -3.95 -4.99 -4.54
C THR A 43 -3.25 -6.14 -3.82
N GLN A 44 -3.74 -6.52 -2.62
CA GLN A 44 -3.25 -7.66 -1.84
C GLN A 44 -1.70 -7.74 -1.77
N ILE A 45 -1.05 -6.62 -1.44
CA ILE A 45 0.41 -6.59 -1.28
C ILE A 45 0.78 -7.28 0.03
N MET A 46 1.71 -8.23 -0.03
CA MET A 46 2.28 -8.87 1.16
C MET A 46 3.12 -7.85 1.95
N PRO A 47 3.02 -7.80 3.29
CA PRO A 47 3.78 -6.86 4.11
C PRO A 47 5.27 -6.89 3.82
N ARG A 48 5.90 -8.06 3.65
CA ARG A 48 7.33 -8.16 3.31
C ARG A 48 7.72 -7.42 2.01
N THR A 49 6.81 -7.34 1.03
CA THR A 49 7.03 -6.64 -0.25
C THR A 49 6.60 -5.17 -0.18
N GLY A 50 5.54 -4.88 0.59
CA GLY A 50 5.06 -3.52 0.85
C GLY A 50 5.94 -2.73 1.81
N GLU A 51 6.66 -3.39 2.71
CA GLU A 51 7.55 -2.78 3.69
C GLU A 51 8.65 -1.95 3.01
N THR A 52 9.24 -2.41 1.91
CA THR A 52 10.33 -1.68 1.25
C THR A 52 9.88 -0.30 0.72
N GLU A 53 8.66 -0.16 0.22
CA GLU A 53 8.13 1.14 -0.24
C GLU A 53 7.29 1.89 0.81
N PHE A 54 6.49 1.17 1.61
CA PHE A 54 5.55 1.75 2.57
C PHE A 54 6.25 2.15 3.87
N HIS A 55 7.19 1.34 4.41
CA HIS A 55 8.00 1.80 5.55
C HIS A 55 8.85 2.99 5.15
N ALA A 56 9.45 3.01 3.95
CA ALA A 56 10.28 4.15 3.52
C ALA A 56 9.48 5.46 3.49
N LYS A 57 8.24 5.44 2.98
CA LYS A 57 7.35 6.62 2.95
C LYS A 57 6.83 7.00 4.35
N VAL A 58 6.46 6.02 5.18
CA VAL A 58 5.99 6.28 6.56
C VAL A 58 7.13 6.76 7.45
N LEU A 59 8.33 6.15 7.39
CA LEU A 59 9.53 6.63 8.09
C LEU A 59 9.88 8.04 7.63
N ARG A 60 9.92 8.31 6.32
CA ARG A 60 10.23 9.64 5.80
C ARG A 60 9.20 10.67 6.27
N ALA A 61 7.91 10.32 6.27
CA ALA A 61 6.85 11.20 6.77
C ALA A 61 6.85 11.36 8.31
N LYS A 62 7.41 10.40 9.06
CA LYS A 62 7.63 10.49 10.52
C LYS A 62 8.87 11.33 10.85
N LEU A 63 9.96 11.15 10.10
CA LEU A 63 11.21 11.92 10.22
C LEU A 63 10.98 13.40 9.89
N LEU A 64 10.24 13.70 8.82
CA LEU A 64 9.89 15.08 8.44
C LEU A 64 8.91 15.75 9.43
N ARG A 65 8.18 14.98 10.25
CA ARG A 65 7.24 15.49 11.25
C ARG A 65 7.78 15.44 12.69
N GLY A 66 9.07 15.17 12.88
CA GLY A 66 9.75 15.27 14.19
C GLY A 66 9.22 14.34 15.29
N MET A 67 8.40 13.33 14.96
CA MET A 67 7.76 12.47 15.96
C MET A 67 8.60 11.20 16.18
N TRP A 68 9.56 11.29 17.10
CA TRP A 68 10.37 10.19 17.60
C TRP A 68 9.61 9.52 18.76
N PHE A 69 8.95 8.38 18.52
CA PHE A 69 8.46 7.55 19.62
C PHE A 69 9.63 6.72 20.14
N GLY A 70 10.16 7.14 21.28
CA GLY A 70 11.17 6.38 22.01
C GLY A 70 10.60 5.04 22.50
N THR A 71 11.33 3.97 22.23
CA THR A 71 11.36 2.77 23.06
C THR A 71 12.66 2.02 22.80
N ARG A 72 13.56 2.09 23.80
CA ARG A 72 14.56 1.09 24.23
C ARG A 72 15.02 0.11 23.14
N ALA A 73 16.11 0.45 22.48
CA ALA A 73 16.96 -0.53 21.83
C ALA A 73 17.77 -1.27 22.92
N PHE A 74 17.75 -2.61 22.85
CA PHE A 74 18.75 -3.51 23.39
C PHE A 74 20.15 -2.85 23.39
N ILE A 75 20.69 -2.46 24.55
CA ILE A 75 21.68 -3.16 25.42
C ILE A 75 21.66 -2.44 26.78
#